data_AF-A0A7Y5F3T0-F1
#
_entry.id   AF-A0A7Y5F3T0-F1
#
_cell.length_a   1.000
_cell.length_b   1.000
_cell.length_c   1.000
_cell.angle_alpha   90.00
_cell.angle_beta   90.00
_cell.angle_gamma   90.00
#
_symmetry.space_group_name_H-M   'P 1'
#
loop_
_entity.id
_entity.type
_entity.pdbx_description
1 polymer ?
#
loop_
_entity_poly.entity_id
_entity_poly.type
_entity_poly.pdbx_seq_one_letter_code
_entity_poly.pdbx_strand_id
1 'polypeptide(L)'
;MSTIGTPSNPLRVAIIGSGPSAFYAADSLLKRANLAVAVDMYDRLPTPFGLVRGGVAPDHQKIKSVTKAYDRTAADPRFRFYGNVEYGTDIKLEDLQQYYHQVLFATGAQTDRLMGIPGEDLEGSHPATEFVAWYNGHPDFRHLKFDLSQERVAVVGIGNVAMDVARILCRTPEELMKTDIADYAFEALKNSKVKEVYVLGRRGPAQAAFTNPEIREMGHLEDCDVWVPPAEAEL
;
A
#
# COMPACT_ATOMS: atom_id res chain seq x y z
N MET A 1 -21.22 -9.04 36.35
CA MET A 1 -21.14 -8.95 34.87
C MET A 1 -20.90 -10.34 34.33
N SER A 2 -21.53 -10.73 33.22
CA SER A 2 -21.30 -12.04 32.59
C SER A 2 -19.84 -12.15 32.14
N THR A 3 -19.24 -13.34 32.26
CA THR A 3 -17.86 -13.59 31.81
C THR A 3 -17.76 -13.34 30.31
N ILE A 4 -16.86 -12.45 29.92
CA ILE A 4 -16.57 -12.13 28.51
C ILE A 4 -15.73 -13.25 27.90
N GLY A 5 -15.96 -13.55 26.62
CA GLY A 5 -15.20 -14.58 25.90
C GLY A 5 -15.80 -15.98 25.99
N THR A 6 -17.05 -16.10 26.41
CA THR A 6 -17.80 -17.37 26.43
C THR A 6 -18.72 -17.47 25.21
N PRO A 7 -19.19 -18.66 24.79
CA PRO A 7 -20.10 -18.78 23.65
C PRO A 7 -21.39 -17.95 23.76
N SER A 8 -21.91 -17.75 24.98
CA SER A 8 -23.10 -16.92 25.24
C SER A 8 -22.79 -15.43 25.40
N ASN A 9 -21.53 -15.06 25.62
CA ASN A 9 -21.07 -13.67 25.73
C ASN A 9 -19.66 -13.53 25.11
N PRO A 10 -19.55 -13.60 23.77
CA PRO A 10 -18.26 -13.59 23.10
C PRO A 10 -17.54 -12.25 23.25
N LEU A 11 -16.21 -12.28 23.23
CA LEU A 11 -15.40 -11.07 23.14
C LEU A 11 -15.63 -10.42 21.77
N ARG A 12 -16.48 -9.39 21.73
CA ARG A 12 -16.66 -8.52 20.56
C ARG A 12 -15.51 -7.54 20.41
N VAL A 13 -14.83 -7.59 19.26
CA VAL A 13 -13.72 -6.70 18.90
C VAL A 13 -14.05 -5.95 17.61
N ALA A 14 -13.98 -4.63 17.64
CA ALA A 14 -14.00 -3.80 16.43
C ALA A 14 -12.56 -3.54 15.96
N ILE A 15 -12.30 -3.69 14.67
CA ILE A 15 -11.00 -3.38 14.06
C ILE A 15 -11.22 -2.27 13.02
N ILE A 16 -10.50 -1.16 13.14
CA ILE A 16 -10.57 -0.01 12.24
C ILE A 16 -9.40 -0.06 11.26
N GLY A 17 -9.72 -0.19 9.97
CA GLY A 17 -8.78 -0.48 8.89
C GLY A 17 -8.77 -1.97 8.53
N SER A 18 -8.55 -2.28 7.25
CA SER A 18 -8.55 -3.64 6.71
C SER A 18 -7.22 -4.04 6.05
N GLY A 19 -6.12 -3.40 6.44
CA GLY A 19 -4.78 -3.76 5.99
C GLY A 19 -4.23 -5.06 6.62
N PRO A 20 -2.97 -5.41 6.32
CA PRO A 20 -2.33 -6.61 6.85
C PRO A 20 -2.40 -6.74 8.38
N SER A 21 -2.10 -5.66 9.12
CA SER A 21 -2.14 -5.66 10.58
C SER A 21 -3.53 -6.02 11.13
N ALA A 22 -4.58 -5.52 10.48
CA ALA A 22 -5.97 -5.80 10.83
C ALA A 22 -6.31 -7.28 10.63
N PHE A 23 -5.96 -7.85 9.47
CA PHE A 23 -6.21 -9.26 9.18
C PHE A 23 -5.39 -10.21 10.06
N TYR A 24 -4.12 -9.89 10.33
CA TYR A 24 -3.30 -10.69 11.24
C TYR A 24 -3.83 -10.65 12.68
N ALA A 25 -4.34 -9.49 13.13
CA ALA A 25 -4.97 -9.38 14.43
C ALA A 25 -6.28 -10.20 14.49
N ALA A 26 -7.14 -10.08 13.47
CA ALA A 26 -8.37 -10.86 13.36
C ALA A 26 -8.09 -12.37 13.37
N ASP A 27 -7.13 -12.84 12.56
CA ASP A 27 -6.73 -14.25 12.50
C ASP A 27 -6.23 -14.76 13.86
N SER A 28 -5.36 -13.97 14.52
CA SER A 28 -4.83 -14.33 15.84
C SER A 28 -5.93 -14.42 16.90
N LEU A 29 -6.88 -13.48 16.89
CA LEU A 29 -8.03 -13.46 17.79
C LEU A 29 -8.95 -14.67 17.57
N LEU A 30 -9.31 -14.96 16.32
CA LEU A 30 -10.23 -16.04 15.96
C LEU A 30 -9.68 -17.45 16.23
N LYS A 31 -8.35 -17.60 16.25
CA LYS A 31 -7.65 -18.86 16.57
C LYS A 31 -7.49 -19.14 18.07
N ARG A 32 -7.90 -18.23 18.95
CA ARG A 32 -7.81 -18.45 20.41
C ARG A 32 -8.80 -19.56 20.84
N ALA A 33 -8.28 -20.75 21.13
CA ALA A 33 -9.11 -21.92 21.48
C ALA A 33 -9.98 -21.74 22.74
N ASN A 34 -9.50 -21.00 23.73
CA ASN A 34 -10.18 -20.82 25.02
C ASN A 34 -10.95 -19.48 25.11
N LEU A 35 -11.29 -18.88 23.97
CA LEU A 35 -11.95 -17.59 23.91
C LEU A 35 -12.93 -17.54 22.74
N ALA A 36 -14.23 -17.42 23.02
CA ALA A 36 -15.20 -17.10 21.99
C ALA A 36 -15.03 -15.63 21.61
N VAL A 37 -14.74 -15.36 20.34
CA VAL A 37 -14.51 -14.02 19.80
C VAL A 37 -15.45 -13.78 18.63
N ALA A 38 -15.94 -12.54 18.49
CA ALA A 38 -16.59 -12.03 17.30
C ALA A 38 -15.84 -10.78 16.83
N VAL A 39 -15.49 -10.71 15.56
CA VAL A 39 -14.68 -9.62 14.98
C VAL A 39 -15.49 -8.90 13.92
N ASP A 40 -15.61 -7.58 14.07
CA ASP A 40 -16.14 -6.71 13.04
C ASP A 40 -15.01 -5.79 12.57
N MET A 41 -14.73 -5.82 11.27
CA MET A 41 -13.70 -5.02 10.64
C MET A 41 -14.34 -3.93 9.80
N TYR A 42 -13.93 -2.68 10.03
CA TYR A 42 -14.44 -1.49 9.36
C TYR A 42 -13.36 -0.90 8.47
N ASP A 43 -13.72 -0.47 7.27
CA ASP A 43 -12.83 0.28 6.39
C ASP A 43 -13.61 1.36 5.64
N ARG A 44 -12.98 2.52 5.46
CA ARG A 44 -13.57 3.62 4.69
C ARG A 44 -13.68 3.27 3.21
N LEU A 45 -12.84 2.37 2.71
CA LEU A 45 -12.89 1.91 1.32
C LEU A 45 -13.87 0.74 1.18
N PRO A 46 -14.50 0.57 0.00
CA PRO A 46 -15.35 -0.58 -0.27
C PRO A 46 -14.55 -1.88 -0.42
N THR A 47 -13.25 -1.79 -0.71
CA THR A 47 -12.36 -2.94 -0.93
C THR A 47 -11.39 -3.11 0.23
N PRO A 48 -11.23 -4.33 0.77
CA PRO A 48 -10.31 -4.58 1.88
C PRO A 48 -8.84 -4.66 1.42
N PHE A 49 -7.96 -5.02 2.36
CA PHE A 49 -6.53 -5.37 2.20
C PHE A 49 -5.54 -4.20 2.24
N GLY A 50 -6.03 -2.96 2.31
CA GLY A 50 -5.20 -1.77 2.45
C GLY A 50 -4.07 -1.73 1.41
N LEU A 51 -2.83 -1.49 1.85
CA LEU A 51 -1.67 -1.38 0.96
C LEU A 51 -1.29 -2.68 0.21
N VAL A 52 -1.82 -3.85 0.58
CA VAL A 52 -1.63 -5.04 -0.27
C VAL A 52 -2.34 -4.86 -1.62
N ARG A 53 -3.47 -4.13 -1.62
CA ARG A 53 -4.18 -3.73 -2.84
C ARG A 53 -3.70 -2.38 -3.38
N GLY A 54 -3.65 -1.36 -2.53
CA GLY A 54 -3.39 0.03 -2.94
C GLY A 54 -1.93 0.47 -2.95
N GLY A 55 -0.99 -0.38 -2.51
CA GLY A 55 0.42 -0.04 -2.33
C GLY A 55 1.38 -0.95 -3.09
N VAL A 56 1.31 -2.26 -2.86
CA VAL A 56 2.17 -3.26 -3.52
C VAL A 56 2.07 -3.08 -5.03
N ALA A 57 3.22 -2.91 -5.68
CA ALA A 57 3.30 -2.62 -7.10
C ALA A 57 2.61 -3.70 -7.95
N PRO A 58 2.03 -3.34 -9.11
CA PRO A 58 1.26 -4.27 -9.92
C PRO A 58 2.13 -5.38 -10.55
N ASP A 59 3.44 -5.17 -10.69
CA ASP A 59 4.39 -6.21 -11.10
C ASP A 59 4.80 -7.17 -9.95
N HIS A 60 4.36 -6.92 -8.71
CA HIS A 60 4.63 -7.74 -7.52
C HIS A 60 3.47 -8.65 -7.11
N GLN A 61 2.85 -9.33 -8.09
CA GLN A 61 1.68 -10.20 -7.87
C GLN A 61 1.88 -11.31 -6.82
N LYS A 62 3.11 -11.82 -6.68
CA LYS A 62 3.43 -12.85 -5.68
C LYS A 62 3.22 -12.35 -4.24
N ILE A 63 3.54 -11.09 -3.95
CA ILE A 63 3.34 -10.50 -2.62
C ILE A 63 1.84 -10.39 -2.33
N LYS A 64 1.04 -10.02 -3.33
CA LYS A 64 -0.43 -9.93 -3.22
C LYS A 64 -1.10 -11.26 -2.90
N SER A 65 -0.43 -12.40 -3.10
CA SER A 65 -0.99 -13.74 -2.78
C SER A 65 -1.33 -13.95 -1.29
N VAL A 66 -0.83 -13.11 -0.39
CA VAL A 66 -1.19 -13.11 1.04
C VAL A 66 -2.69 -12.89 1.27
N THR A 67 -3.40 -12.26 0.33
CA THR A 67 -4.86 -12.07 0.40
C THR A 67 -5.62 -13.38 0.52
N LYS A 68 -5.09 -14.50 0.01
CA LYS A 68 -5.69 -15.84 0.21
C LYS A 68 -5.79 -16.24 1.69
N ALA A 69 -4.83 -15.79 2.52
CA ALA A 69 -4.90 -16.00 3.95
C ALA A 69 -5.95 -15.08 4.58
N TYR A 70 -6.06 -13.84 4.10
CA TYR A 70 -7.06 -12.88 4.57
C TYR A 70 -8.48 -13.33 4.23
N ASP A 71 -8.70 -13.85 3.02
CA ASP A 71 -9.98 -14.45 2.60
C ASP A 71 -10.37 -15.63 3.50
N ARG A 72 -9.40 -16.44 3.92
CA ARG A 72 -9.65 -17.55 4.86
C ARG A 72 -10.08 -17.02 6.23
N THR A 73 -9.46 -15.96 6.72
CA THR A 73 -9.88 -15.29 7.96
C THR A 73 -11.27 -14.68 7.80
N ALA A 74 -11.54 -14.04 6.65
CA ALA A 74 -12.83 -13.39 6.37
C ALA A 74 -13.98 -14.38 6.20
N ALA A 75 -13.69 -15.62 5.81
CA ALA A 75 -14.68 -16.70 5.69
C ALA A 75 -15.11 -17.31 7.05
N ASP A 76 -14.47 -16.94 8.16
CA ASP A 76 -14.91 -17.37 9.49
C ASP A 76 -16.29 -16.78 9.80
N PRO A 77 -17.28 -17.58 10.23
CA PRO A 77 -18.63 -17.08 10.51
C PRO A 77 -18.69 -16.05 11.66
N ARG A 78 -17.62 -15.92 12.45
CA ARG A 78 -17.48 -14.94 13.53
C ARG A 78 -16.85 -13.63 13.06
N PHE A 79 -16.47 -13.53 11.79
CA PHE A 79 -15.90 -12.35 11.17
C PHE A 79 -16.95 -11.64 10.30
N ARG A 80 -16.99 -10.31 10.37
CA ARG A 80 -17.78 -9.46 9.47
C ARG A 80 -16.95 -8.29 8.96
N PHE A 81 -17.09 -7.99 7.67
CA PHE A 81 -16.47 -6.81 7.05
C PHE A 81 -17.52 -5.76 6.71
N TYR A 82 -17.23 -4.53 7.07
CA TYR A 82 -18.03 -3.34 6.82
C TYR A 82 -17.16 -2.32 6.06
N GLY A 83 -17.13 -2.45 4.74
CA GLY A 83 -16.49 -1.46 3.86
C GLY A 83 -17.38 -0.23 3.66
N ASN A 84 -16.78 0.85 3.17
CA ASN A 84 -17.43 2.15 3.01
C ASN A 84 -18.02 2.69 4.34
N VAL A 85 -17.31 2.46 5.45
CA VAL A 85 -17.62 3.00 6.78
C VAL A 85 -16.37 3.66 7.34
N GLU A 86 -16.40 4.99 7.43
CA GLU A 86 -15.26 5.80 7.85
C GLU A 86 -15.32 6.13 9.35
N TYR A 87 -14.27 5.74 10.08
CA TYR A 87 -14.09 6.15 11.46
C TYR A 87 -13.78 7.65 11.56
N GLY A 88 -14.46 8.33 12.49
CA GLY A 88 -14.42 9.78 12.64
C GLY A 88 -15.58 10.50 11.95
N THR A 89 -16.16 9.88 10.92
CA THR A 89 -17.31 10.40 10.16
C THR A 89 -18.58 9.59 10.47
N ASP A 90 -18.62 8.31 10.08
CA ASP A 90 -19.80 7.44 10.17
C ASP A 90 -19.92 6.76 11.53
N ILE A 91 -18.76 6.43 12.12
CA ILE A 91 -18.66 5.81 13.45
C ILE A 91 -17.60 6.54 14.28
N LYS A 92 -17.87 6.72 15.57
CA LYS A 92 -16.93 7.31 16.52
C LYS A 92 -16.60 6.33 17.64
N LEU A 93 -15.59 6.66 18.44
CA LEU A 93 -15.16 5.79 19.54
C LEU A 93 -16.29 5.58 20.55
N GLU A 94 -17.11 6.61 20.80
CA GLU A 94 -18.22 6.56 21.74
C GLU A 94 -19.32 5.59 21.27
N ASP A 95 -19.54 5.48 19.96
CA ASP A 95 -20.47 4.50 19.37
C ASP A 95 -19.91 3.08 19.58
N LEU A 96 -18.62 2.89 19.26
CA LEU A 96 -17.97 1.58 19.36
C LEU A 96 -17.89 1.08 20.80
N GLN A 97 -17.61 1.96 21.77
CA GLN A 97 -17.54 1.60 23.19
C GLN A 97 -18.85 1.08 23.77
N GLN A 98 -20.00 1.38 23.14
CA GLN A 98 -21.30 0.87 23.56
C GLN A 98 -21.52 -0.60 23.14
N TYR A 99 -20.87 -1.04 22.07
CA TYR A 99 -21.16 -2.34 21.44
C TYR A 99 -19.99 -3.32 21.47
N TYR A 100 -18.75 -2.84 21.68
CA TYR A 100 -17.53 -3.64 21.63
C TYR A 100 -16.79 -3.61 22.97
N HIS A 101 -16.16 -4.73 23.31
CA HIS A 101 -15.32 -4.83 24.48
C HIS A 101 -13.92 -4.26 24.22
N GLN A 102 -13.46 -4.34 22.97
CA GLN A 102 -12.17 -3.81 22.53
C GLN A 102 -12.30 -3.18 21.15
N VAL A 103 -11.53 -2.12 20.93
CA VAL A 103 -11.38 -1.45 19.64
C VAL A 103 -9.89 -1.44 19.28
N LEU A 104 -9.55 -1.93 18.10
CA LEU A 104 -8.19 -1.98 17.56
C LEU A 104 -8.09 -1.02 16.37
N PHE A 105 -7.18 -0.04 16.46
CA PHE A 105 -6.85 0.82 15.33
C PHE A 105 -5.70 0.21 14.53
N ALA A 106 -5.99 -0.11 13.26
CA ALA A 106 -5.09 -0.71 12.29
C ALA A 106 -5.11 0.10 10.97
N THR A 107 -5.14 1.42 11.08
CA THR A 107 -5.36 2.39 9.98
C THR A 107 -4.14 2.61 9.08
N GLY A 108 -2.97 2.11 9.47
CA GLY A 108 -1.72 2.37 8.76
C GLY A 108 -1.28 3.83 8.88
N ALA A 109 -0.41 4.27 7.97
CA ALA A 109 0.04 5.65 7.84
C ALA A 109 -0.42 6.20 6.48
N GLN A 110 -1.33 7.18 6.50
CA GLN A 110 -1.93 7.78 5.29
C GLN A 110 -1.25 9.09 4.88
N THR A 111 -0.22 9.53 5.60
CA THR A 111 0.45 10.82 5.37
C THR A 111 1.85 10.64 4.81
N ASP A 112 2.19 11.48 3.84
CA ASP A 112 3.54 11.58 3.31
C ASP A 112 4.47 12.41 4.17
N ARG A 113 5.77 12.15 4.01
CA ARG A 113 6.81 12.99 4.60
C ARG A 113 7.30 13.98 3.56
N LEU A 114 6.91 15.24 3.74
CA LEU A 114 7.42 16.37 2.96
C LEU A 114 8.93 16.55 3.18
N MET A 115 9.62 16.99 2.14
CA MET A 115 11.04 17.35 2.11
C MET A 115 11.30 18.70 2.78
N GLY A 116 10.33 19.62 2.75
CA GLY A 116 10.43 20.95 3.32
C GLY A 116 11.38 21.86 2.55
N ILE A 117 11.40 21.75 1.21
CA ILE A 117 12.30 22.51 0.33
C ILE A 117 11.53 23.49 -0.56
N PRO A 118 12.14 24.62 -0.97
CA PRO A 118 11.52 25.53 -1.93
C PRO A 118 11.16 24.81 -3.24
N GLY A 119 9.92 24.99 -3.68
CA GLY A 119 9.41 24.40 -4.93
C GLY A 119 8.78 23.01 -4.79
N GLU A 120 8.69 22.46 -3.57
CA GLU A 120 8.06 21.16 -3.32
C GLU A 120 6.56 21.11 -3.71
N ASP A 121 5.87 22.25 -3.71
CA ASP A 121 4.45 22.36 -4.10
C ASP A 121 4.24 22.75 -5.58
N LEU A 122 5.29 22.79 -6.40
CA LEU A 122 5.17 23.09 -7.83
C LEU A 122 4.46 21.96 -8.59
N GLU A 123 3.79 22.30 -9.69
CA GLU A 123 3.23 21.31 -10.60
C GLU A 123 4.32 20.34 -11.08
N GLY A 124 4.03 19.04 -11.00
CA GLY A 124 4.98 17.96 -11.31
C GLY A 124 5.80 17.48 -10.11
N SER A 125 5.71 18.13 -8.94
CA SER A 125 6.28 17.63 -7.68
C SER A 125 5.21 16.87 -6.90
N HIS A 126 5.40 15.56 -6.73
CA HIS A 126 4.42 14.68 -6.11
C HIS A 126 5.06 13.73 -5.08
N PRO A 127 4.38 13.43 -3.98
CA PRO A 127 4.74 12.30 -3.13
C PRO A 127 4.67 10.98 -3.91
N ALA A 128 5.63 10.09 -3.65
CA ALA A 128 5.66 8.78 -4.30
C ALA A 128 4.39 7.95 -4.02
N THR A 129 3.81 8.09 -2.82
CA THR A 129 2.59 7.34 -2.45
C THR A 129 1.38 7.73 -3.30
N GLU A 130 1.28 8.98 -3.76
CA GLU A 130 0.21 9.43 -4.66
C GLU A 130 0.33 8.74 -6.01
N PHE A 131 1.54 8.69 -6.57
CA PHE A 131 1.80 7.99 -7.83
C PHE A 131 1.53 6.48 -7.70
N VAL A 132 1.96 5.88 -6.59
CA VAL A 132 1.70 4.46 -6.26
C VAL A 132 0.21 4.17 -6.16
N ALA A 133 -0.51 4.98 -5.39
CA ALA A 133 -1.94 4.82 -5.20
C ALA A 133 -2.70 5.05 -6.51
N TRP A 134 -2.27 6.03 -7.31
CA TRP A 134 -2.81 6.30 -8.64
C TRP A 134 -2.67 5.11 -9.57
N TYR A 135 -1.48 4.53 -9.73
CA TYR A 135 -1.33 3.37 -10.63
C TYR A 135 -2.00 2.11 -10.10
N ASN A 136 -2.19 1.99 -8.78
CA ASN A 136 -2.90 0.86 -8.15
C ASN A 136 -4.42 1.02 -8.12
N GLY A 137 -4.98 2.09 -8.70
CA GLY A 137 -6.44 2.24 -8.77
C GLY A 137 -7.09 2.70 -7.46
N HIS A 138 -6.34 3.33 -6.55
CA HIS A 138 -6.90 3.82 -5.30
C HIS A 138 -7.93 4.94 -5.57
N PRO A 139 -9.19 4.83 -5.06
CA PRO A 139 -10.27 5.76 -5.40
C PRO A 139 -9.92 7.24 -5.15
N ASP A 140 -9.29 7.53 -4.02
CA ASP A 140 -8.89 8.90 -3.65
C ASP A 140 -7.86 9.51 -4.61
N PHE A 141 -7.05 8.71 -5.31
CA PHE A 141 -5.95 9.20 -6.15
C PHE A 141 -6.22 9.03 -7.65
N ARG A 142 -7.33 8.37 -8.01
CA ARG A 142 -7.73 8.14 -9.41
C ARG A 142 -7.82 9.42 -10.25
N HIS A 143 -8.18 10.54 -9.62
CA HIS A 143 -8.38 11.81 -10.29
C HIS A 143 -7.07 12.55 -10.60
N LEU A 144 -5.95 12.10 -10.02
CA LEU A 144 -4.64 12.70 -10.26
C LEU A 144 -4.19 12.52 -11.71
N LYS A 145 -3.41 13.48 -12.17
CA LYS A 145 -2.76 13.48 -13.47
C LYS A 145 -1.28 13.76 -13.26
N PHE A 146 -0.45 12.93 -13.86
CA PHE A 146 1.00 13.10 -13.87
C PHE A 146 1.41 13.54 -15.27
N ASP A 147 2.21 14.61 -15.37
CA ASP A 147 2.78 15.03 -16.65
C ASP A 147 3.92 14.08 -17.05
N LEU A 148 3.57 13.04 -17.80
CA LEU A 148 4.52 12.08 -18.36
C LEU A 148 5.02 12.50 -19.75
N SER A 149 4.81 13.76 -20.17
CA SER A 149 5.35 14.28 -21.43
C SER A 149 6.82 14.72 -21.34
N GLN A 150 7.35 14.80 -20.12
CA GLN A 150 8.76 15.09 -19.85
C GLN A 150 9.64 13.87 -20.10
N GLU A 151 10.89 14.10 -20.52
CA GLU A 151 11.84 13.01 -20.77
C GLU A 151 12.59 12.55 -19.51
N ARG A 152 12.57 13.33 -18.42
CA ARG A 152 13.34 13.07 -17.21
C ARG A 152 12.47 13.18 -15.96
N VAL A 153 12.61 12.19 -15.07
CA VAL A 153 11.94 12.17 -13.76
C VAL A 153 12.98 12.00 -12.67
N ALA A 154 12.83 12.73 -11.55
CA ALA A 154 13.64 12.52 -10.35
C ALA A 154 12.77 11.89 -9.25
N VAL A 155 13.24 10.79 -8.69
CA VAL A 155 12.65 10.09 -7.55
C VAL A 155 13.57 10.28 -6.35
N VAL A 156 13.11 11.00 -5.34
CA VAL A 156 13.92 11.30 -4.14
C VAL A 156 13.70 10.22 -3.08
N GLY A 157 14.75 9.42 -2.83
CA GLY A 157 14.74 8.32 -1.88
C GLY A 157 15.35 7.05 -2.46
N ILE A 158 15.96 6.23 -1.59
CA ILE A 158 16.62 4.97 -1.96
C ILE A 158 16.02 3.79 -1.16
N GLY A 159 14.68 3.73 -1.11
CA GLY A 159 13.91 2.65 -0.49
C GLY A 159 13.10 1.86 -1.52
N ASN A 160 12.44 0.77 -1.09
CA ASN A 160 11.64 -0.07 -1.99
C ASN A 160 10.57 0.71 -2.78
N VAL A 161 9.87 1.66 -2.14
CA VAL A 161 8.86 2.48 -2.85
C VAL A 161 9.48 3.32 -3.96
N ALA A 162 10.71 3.84 -3.79
CA ALA A 162 11.40 4.55 -4.85
C ALA A 162 11.77 3.60 -6.02
N MET A 163 12.14 2.36 -5.71
CA MET A 163 12.37 1.33 -6.72
C MET A 163 11.07 0.96 -7.45
N ASP A 164 9.94 0.88 -6.74
CA ASP A 164 8.64 0.61 -7.36
C ASP A 164 8.25 1.71 -8.36
N VAL A 165 8.36 2.98 -7.96
CA VAL A 165 8.11 4.12 -8.85
C VAL A 165 9.03 4.07 -10.07
N ALA A 166 10.33 3.86 -9.85
CA ALA A 166 11.30 3.78 -10.94
C ALA A 166 11.00 2.63 -11.91
N ARG A 167 10.71 1.41 -11.40
CA ARG A 167 10.33 0.28 -12.26
C ARG A 167 9.09 0.57 -13.07
N ILE A 168 8.03 1.12 -12.46
CA ILE A 168 6.77 1.38 -13.17
C ILE A 168 6.96 2.42 -14.28
N LEU A 169 7.81 3.43 -14.07
CA LEU A 169 8.15 4.41 -15.09
C LEU A 169 9.01 3.83 -16.23
N CYS A 170 9.82 2.81 -15.93
CA CYS A 170 10.77 2.22 -16.88
C CYS A 170 10.28 0.95 -17.58
N ARG A 171 9.17 0.33 -17.14
CA ARG A 171 8.63 -0.89 -17.76
C ARG A 171 7.95 -0.59 -19.10
N THR A 172 8.05 -1.54 -20.01
CA THR A 172 7.37 -1.47 -21.31
C THR A 172 5.85 -1.61 -21.16
N PRO A 173 5.05 -1.12 -22.11
CA PRO A 173 3.62 -1.39 -22.14
C PRO A 173 3.28 -2.89 -22.12
N GLU A 174 4.07 -3.73 -22.78
CA GLU A 174 3.90 -5.18 -22.84
C GLU A 174 4.11 -5.87 -21.49
N GLU A 175 5.06 -5.36 -20.68
CA GLU A 175 5.26 -5.81 -19.31
C GLU A 175 4.07 -5.41 -18.42
N LEU A 176 3.66 -4.14 -18.48
CA LEU A 176 2.60 -3.60 -17.63
C LEU A 176 1.22 -4.18 -17.95
N MET A 177 0.91 -4.47 -19.22
CA MET A 177 -0.38 -5.03 -19.65
C MET A 177 -0.68 -6.41 -19.01
N LYS A 178 0.34 -7.11 -18.52
CA LYS A 178 0.20 -8.42 -17.87
C LYS A 178 -0.09 -8.32 -16.36
N THR A 179 -0.23 -7.10 -15.84
CA THR A 179 -0.38 -6.82 -14.40
C THR A 179 -1.79 -6.36 -14.05
N ASP A 180 -2.04 -6.03 -12.77
CA ASP A 180 -3.29 -5.44 -12.29
C ASP A 180 -3.25 -3.91 -12.17
N ILE A 181 -2.34 -3.25 -12.91
CA ILE A 181 -2.27 -1.79 -12.98
C ILE A 181 -3.61 -1.20 -13.46
N ALA A 182 -3.97 -0.02 -12.95
CA ALA A 182 -5.21 0.63 -13.37
C ALA A 182 -5.17 1.06 -14.84
N ASP A 183 -6.24 0.78 -15.60
CA ASP A 183 -6.32 1.04 -17.05
C ASP A 183 -5.95 2.49 -17.42
N TYR A 184 -6.42 3.47 -16.65
CA TYR A 184 -6.11 4.88 -16.91
C TYR A 184 -4.64 5.23 -16.69
N ALA A 185 -3.98 4.53 -15.75
CA ALA A 185 -2.57 4.72 -15.47
C ALA A 185 -1.72 4.02 -16.52
N PHE A 186 -2.14 2.82 -16.95
CA PHE A 186 -1.56 2.13 -18.10
C PHE A 186 -1.62 2.98 -19.36
N GLU A 187 -2.77 3.55 -19.71
CA GLU A 187 -2.89 4.41 -20.91
C GLU A 187 -2.02 5.67 -20.81
N ALA A 188 -1.85 6.25 -19.62
CA ALA A 188 -0.93 7.36 -19.41
C ALA A 188 0.54 6.92 -19.59
N LEU A 189 0.96 5.82 -18.96
CA LEU A 189 2.32 5.28 -19.02
C LEU A 189 2.70 4.81 -20.43
N LYS A 190 1.77 4.21 -21.15
CA LYS A 190 1.95 3.80 -22.55
C LYS A 190 2.29 4.97 -23.48
N ASN A 191 1.80 6.16 -23.17
CA ASN A 191 2.07 7.39 -23.92
C ASN A 191 3.17 8.26 -23.28
N SER A 192 3.86 7.74 -22.25
CA SER A 192 4.95 8.42 -21.57
C SER A 192 6.10 8.72 -22.53
N LYS A 193 6.73 9.88 -22.34
CA LYS A 193 7.97 10.28 -23.02
C LYS A 193 9.20 10.16 -22.11
N VAL A 194 9.02 9.67 -20.88
CA VAL A 194 10.11 9.49 -19.92
C VAL A 194 11.14 8.52 -20.49
N LYS A 195 12.41 8.94 -20.46
CA LYS A 195 13.58 8.19 -20.94
C LYS A 195 14.62 7.98 -19.85
N GLU A 196 14.67 8.89 -18.88
CA GLU A 196 15.65 8.84 -17.79
C GLU A 196 14.94 9.01 -16.44
N VAL A 197 15.17 8.07 -15.53
CA VAL A 197 14.67 8.14 -14.14
C VAL A 197 15.87 8.21 -13.21
N TYR A 198 16.01 9.35 -12.51
CA TYR A 198 17.06 9.58 -11.53
C TYR A 198 16.55 9.15 -10.15
N VAL A 199 17.20 8.18 -9.53
CA VAL A 199 16.93 7.83 -8.13
C VAL A 199 17.96 8.49 -7.23
N LEU A 200 17.53 9.43 -6.40
CA LEU A 200 18.40 10.31 -5.64
C LEU A 200 18.44 9.90 -4.16
N GLY A 201 19.61 9.48 -3.69
CA GLY A 201 19.89 9.21 -2.29
C GLY A 201 20.57 10.38 -1.60
N ARG A 202 20.17 10.71 -0.36
CA ARG A 202 20.88 11.70 0.47
C ARG A 202 22.13 11.15 1.17
N ARG A 203 22.40 9.85 1.03
CA ARG A 203 23.50 9.08 1.64
C ARG A 203 23.97 8.02 0.64
N GLY A 204 25.13 7.42 0.90
CA GLY A 204 25.74 6.42 0.04
C GLY A 204 25.06 5.04 0.06
N PRO A 205 25.57 4.11 -0.76
CA PRO A 205 24.97 2.78 -0.99
C PRO A 205 24.85 1.94 0.29
N ALA A 206 25.80 2.07 1.22
CA ALA A 206 25.75 1.37 2.51
C ALA A 206 24.55 1.78 3.40
N GLN A 207 23.88 2.89 3.11
CA GLN A 207 22.71 3.36 3.84
C GLN A 207 21.40 3.28 3.04
N ALA A 208 21.42 2.61 1.90
CA ALA A 208 20.23 2.32 1.12
C ALA A 208 19.22 1.49 1.93
N ALA A 209 17.93 1.78 1.70
CA ALA A 209 16.82 1.14 2.40
C ALA A 209 16.02 0.19 1.49
N PHE A 210 16.38 0.09 0.20
CA PHE A 210 15.85 -0.96 -0.64
C PHE A 210 16.41 -2.32 -0.18
N THR A 211 15.68 -3.40 -0.45
CA THR A 211 16.17 -4.75 -0.15
C THR A 211 16.69 -5.45 -1.42
N ASN A 212 17.43 -6.54 -1.22
CA ASN A 212 18.15 -7.20 -2.31
C ASN A 212 17.26 -7.69 -3.47
N PRO A 213 16.05 -8.23 -3.23
CA PRO A 213 15.14 -8.58 -4.32
C PRO A 213 14.76 -7.37 -5.18
N GLU A 214 14.36 -6.25 -4.59
CA GLU A 214 13.84 -5.08 -5.31
C GLU A 214 14.90 -4.42 -6.18
N ILE A 215 16.14 -4.30 -5.69
CA ILE A 215 17.23 -3.73 -6.51
C ILE A 215 17.67 -4.67 -7.64
N ARG A 216 17.62 -5.99 -7.42
CA ARG A 216 17.96 -6.97 -8.47
C ARG A 216 16.99 -6.94 -9.63
N GLU A 217 15.71 -6.68 -9.36
CA GLU A 217 14.68 -6.59 -10.38
C GLU A 217 14.91 -5.42 -11.36
N MET A 218 15.58 -4.35 -10.94
CA MET A 218 15.97 -3.26 -11.84
C MET A 218 16.86 -3.76 -12.98
N GLY A 219 17.68 -4.79 -12.76
CA GLY A 219 18.55 -5.38 -13.79
C GLY A 219 17.84 -6.36 -14.74
N HIS A 220 16.52 -6.53 -14.63
CA HIS A 220 15.72 -7.42 -15.47
C HIS A 220 14.65 -6.67 -16.29
N LEU A 221 14.72 -5.34 -16.36
CA LEU A 221 13.83 -4.53 -17.20
C LEU A 221 14.15 -4.78 -18.69
N GLU A 222 13.12 -4.91 -19.52
CA GLU A 222 13.30 -5.32 -20.94
C GLU A 222 13.97 -4.24 -21.81
N ASP A 223 13.68 -2.95 -21.56
CA ASP A 223 14.13 -1.82 -22.38
C ASP A 223 14.69 -0.66 -21.53
N CYS A 224 15.36 -0.98 -20.41
CA CYS A 224 15.95 0.01 -19.53
C CYS A 224 17.28 -0.47 -18.96
N ASP A 225 18.34 0.33 -19.16
CA ASP A 225 19.64 0.10 -18.55
C ASP A 225 19.72 0.76 -17.17
N VAL A 226 20.24 0.02 -16.20
CA VAL A 226 20.57 0.57 -14.87
C VAL A 226 21.99 1.09 -14.91
N TRP A 227 22.14 2.39 -14.68
CA TRP A 227 23.45 3.04 -14.59
C TRP A 227 23.69 3.63 -13.20
N VAL A 228 24.83 3.28 -12.61
CA VAL A 228 25.33 3.86 -11.37
C VAL A 228 26.73 4.39 -11.64
N PRO A 229 27.03 5.67 -11.34
CA PRO A 229 28.38 6.20 -11.47
C PRO A 229 29.37 5.36 -10.63
N PRO A 230 30.54 4.96 -11.15
CA PRO A 230 31.48 4.12 -10.40
C PRO A 230 31.87 4.68 -9.02
N ALA A 231 32.04 6.00 -8.92
CA ALA A 231 32.35 6.68 -7.65
C ALA A 231 31.21 6.61 -6.61
N GLU A 232 29.96 6.41 -7.05
CA GLU A 232 28.77 6.29 -6.19
C GLU A 232 28.49 4.83 -5.81
N ALA A 233 29.16 3.87 -6.45
CA ALA A 233 29.02 2.44 -6.18
C ALA A 233 30.01 1.93 -5.10
N GLU A 234 30.97 2.76 -4.68
CA GLU A 234 31.92 2.44 -3.63
C GLU A 234 31.24 2.49 -2.24
N LEU A 235 31.58 1.52 -1.37
CA LEU A 235 31.02 1.37 -0.02
C LEU A 235 31.85 2.08 1.05
#